data_AF-A0A327Y4C0-F1
#
_entry.id   AF-A0A327Y4C0-F1
#
_cell.length_a   1.000
_cell.length_b   1.000
_cell.length_c   1.000
_cell.angle_alpha   90.00
_cell.angle_beta   90.00
_cell.angle_gamma   90.00
#
_symmetry.space_group_name_H-M   'P 1'
#
loop_
_entity.id
_entity.type
_entity.pdbx_description
1 polymer ?
#
loop_
_entity_poly.entity_id
_entity_poly.type
_entity_poly.pdbx_seq_one_letter_code
_entity_poly.pdbx_strand_id
1 'polypeptide(L)'
;MKNNHIYAIELSFKDEPRMTLCKYVYPSLEHWDKLPSVSEHWFFYWPLYDGSHFSDHELGNGIFKTVPNDEKTSEKYGRIQEVFWKEIDLLSITSKNIRDAVFHELEKL
;
A
#
# COMPACT_ATOMS: atom_id res chain seq x y z
N MET A 1 -17.90 -5.76 -10.90
CA MET A 1 -16.53 -6.09 -10.47
C MET A 1 -16.47 -5.82 -8.97
N LYS A 2 -16.30 -6.86 -8.14
CA LYS A 2 -15.95 -6.66 -6.73
C LYS A 2 -14.52 -6.15 -6.72
N ASN A 3 -14.32 -4.87 -6.44
CA ASN A 3 -12.99 -4.27 -6.40
C ASN A 3 -12.32 -4.77 -5.11
N ASN A 4 -11.44 -5.76 -5.23
CA ASN A 4 -10.81 -6.41 -4.07
C ASN A 4 -9.54 -5.67 -3.62
N HIS A 5 -9.42 -4.42 -4.01
CA HIS A 5 -8.23 -3.61 -3.76
C HIS A 5 -8.57 -2.50 -2.79
N ILE A 6 -7.65 -2.22 -1.87
CA ILE A 6 -7.65 -1.01 -1.07
C ILE A 6 -6.49 -0.16 -1.57
N TYR A 7 -6.76 1.10 -1.89
CA TYR A 7 -5.73 2.06 -2.24
C TYR A 7 -5.46 2.96 -1.04
N ALA A 8 -4.19 3.25 -0.78
CA ALA A 8 -3.78 4.14 0.30
C ALA A 8 -2.67 5.09 -0.18
N ILE A 9 -2.59 6.23 0.51
CA ILE A 9 -1.49 7.18 0.39
C ILE A 9 -0.94 7.38 1.79
N GLU A 10 0.34 7.10 1.97
CA GLU A 10 1.06 7.47 3.19
C GLU A 10 1.82 8.78 2.94
N LEU A 11 1.74 9.72 3.88
CA LEU A 11 2.57 10.93 3.90
C LEU A 11 3.52 10.85 5.09
N SER A 12 4.82 10.92 4.83
CA SER A 12 5.85 10.94 5.87
C SER A 12 6.62 12.26 5.84
N PHE A 13 6.83 12.83 7.02
CA PHE A 13 7.64 14.04 7.27
C PHE A 13 8.76 13.78 8.27
N LYS A 14 9.06 12.51 8.56
CA LYS A 14 10.08 12.13 9.54
C LYS A 14 11.49 12.48 9.05
N ASP A 15 11.71 12.25 7.76
CA ASP A 15 12.94 12.58 7.03
C ASP A 15 12.60 13.60 5.92
N GLU A 16 13.01 13.37 4.68
CA GLU A 16 12.54 14.16 3.54
C GLU A 16 11.03 13.92 3.30
N PRO A 17 10.23 14.96 3.01
CA PRO A 17 8.80 14.81 2.77
C PRO A 17 8.52 13.83 1.63
N ARG A 18 7.83 12.75 1.93
CA ARG A 18 7.60 11.64 1.00
C ARG A 18 6.14 11.24 0.96
N MET A 19 5.70 10.86 -0.23
CA MET A 19 4.40 10.23 -0.44
C MET A 19 4.60 8.80 -0.95
N THR A 20 4.02 7.83 -0.26
CA THR A 20 4.00 6.43 -0.70
C THR A 20 2.61 6.09 -1.23
N LEU A 21 2.53 5.72 -2.50
CA LEU A 21 1.31 5.26 -3.16
C LEU A 21 1.22 3.75 -3.00
N CYS A 22 0.08 3.23 -2.55
CA CYS A 22 -0.06 1.82 -2.21
C CYS A 22 -1.36 1.24 -2.77
N LYS A 23 -1.29 0.01 -3.28
CA LYS A 23 -2.42 -0.83 -3.67
C LYS A 23 -2.30 -2.18 -2.98
N TYR A 24 -3.22 -2.42 -2.04
CA TYR A 24 -3.34 -3.66 -1.29
C TYR A 24 -4.28 -4.61 -2.04
N VAL A 25 -3.84 -5.85 -2.24
CA VAL A 25 -4.60 -6.88 -2.94
C VAL A 25 -5.06 -7.94 -1.94
N TYR A 26 -6.36 -8.21 -1.98
CA TYR A 26 -7.03 -9.20 -1.16
C TYR A 26 -7.78 -10.22 -2.02
N PRO A 27 -8.01 -11.44 -1.53
CA PRO A 27 -8.79 -12.44 -2.28
C PRO A 27 -10.25 -12.01 -2.46
N SER A 28 -10.81 -11.29 -1.49
CA SER A 28 -12.14 -10.67 -1.47
C SER A 28 -12.17 -9.65 -0.35
N LEU A 29 -12.95 -8.58 -0.45
CA LEU A 29 -13.19 -7.70 0.71
C LEU A 29 -14.36 -8.20 1.59
N GLU A 30 -15.11 -9.21 1.14
CA GLU A 30 -16.28 -9.72 1.87
C GLU A 30 -15.92 -10.51 3.13
N HIS A 31 -14.66 -10.94 3.28
CA HIS A 31 -14.23 -11.63 4.49
C HIS A 31 -14.01 -10.66 5.67
N TRP A 32 -14.01 -9.35 5.40
CA TRP A 32 -13.97 -8.34 6.45
C TRP A 32 -15.40 -8.17 6.98
N ASP A 33 -15.71 -8.81 8.11
CA ASP A 33 -16.99 -8.63 8.81
C ASP A 33 -17.25 -7.15 9.16
N LYS A 34 -16.16 -6.39 9.33
CA LYS A 34 -16.14 -4.94 9.49
C LYS A 34 -14.89 -4.39 8.81
N LEU A 35 -15.03 -3.27 8.11
CA LEU A 35 -13.88 -2.53 7.58
C LEU A 35 -12.94 -2.10 8.72
N PRO A 36 -11.62 -2.01 8.48
CA PRO A 36 -10.67 -1.59 9.49
C PRO A 36 -11.01 -0.17 9.95
N SER A 37 -11.01 0.01 11.25
CA SER A 37 -11.11 1.29 11.92
C SER A 37 -9.78 2.05 11.90
N VAL A 38 -9.80 3.32 12.29
CA VAL A 38 -8.58 4.13 12.36
C VAL A 38 -7.55 3.56 13.34
N SER A 39 -7.98 2.91 14.43
CA SER A 39 -7.07 2.23 15.36
C SER A 39 -6.35 1.03 14.74
N GLU A 40 -6.85 0.53 13.61
CA GLU A 40 -6.29 -0.58 12.84
C GLU A 40 -5.40 -0.09 11.69
N HIS A 41 -4.94 1.16 11.71
CA HIS A 41 -3.98 1.71 10.72
C HIS A 41 -2.73 0.85 10.53
N TRP A 42 -2.34 0.09 11.57
CA TRP A 42 -1.22 -0.84 11.54
C TRP A 42 -1.38 -1.96 10.48
N PHE A 43 -2.61 -2.28 10.06
CA PHE A 43 -2.88 -3.22 8.96
C PHE A 43 -2.24 -2.77 7.64
N PHE A 44 -2.18 -1.46 7.43
CA PHE A 44 -1.64 -0.87 6.21
C PHE A 44 -0.20 -0.41 6.39
N TYR A 45 0.19 -0.02 7.60
CA TYR A 45 1.56 0.43 7.86
C TYR A 45 2.57 -0.73 7.83
N TRP A 46 2.39 -1.77 8.64
CA TRP A 46 3.43 -2.79 8.83
C TRP A 46 3.78 -3.63 7.60
N PRO A 47 2.87 -3.92 6.66
CA PRO A 47 3.25 -4.62 5.43
C PRO A 47 4.44 -3.98 4.70
N LEU A 48 4.61 -2.66 4.78
CA LEU A 48 5.69 -1.95 4.08
C LEU A 48 6.99 -1.81 4.88
N TYR A 49 6.97 -2.09 6.19
CA TYR A 49 8.08 -1.78 7.09
C TYR A 49 8.54 -2.95 7.97
N ASP A 50 7.82 -4.07 7.97
CA ASP A 50 8.18 -5.27 8.72
C ASP A 50 8.86 -6.31 7.82
N GLY A 51 10.17 -6.16 7.64
CA GLY A 51 11.00 -7.09 6.88
C GLY A 51 11.16 -8.49 7.50
N SER A 52 10.57 -8.75 8.68
CA SER A 52 10.57 -10.10 9.27
C SER A 52 9.35 -10.93 8.85
N HIS A 53 8.23 -10.29 8.57
CA HIS A 53 6.99 -10.94 8.15
C HIS A 53 6.65 -10.72 6.68
N PHE A 54 7.29 -9.73 6.04
CA PHE A 54 7.08 -9.41 4.64
C PHE A 54 8.40 -9.38 3.86
N SER A 55 8.30 -9.64 2.56
CA SER A 55 9.41 -9.58 1.62
C SER A 55 9.08 -8.61 0.49
N ASP A 56 10.03 -7.74 0.18
CA ASP A 56 9.93 -6.77 -0.90
C ASP A 56 10.66 -7.26 -2.17
N HIS A 57 10.03 -7.00 -3.31
CA HIS A 57 10.55 -7.33 -4.63
C HIS A 57 10.43 -6.10 -5.54
N GLU A 58 11.56 -5.59 -6.05
CA GLU A 58 11.55 -4.52 -7.04
C GLU A 58 11.07 -5.06 -8.40
N LEU A 59 10.01 -4.47 -8.95
CA LEU A 59 9.46 -4.82 -10.25
C LEU A 59 9.99 -3.92 -11.39
N GLY A 60 10.72 -2.86 -11.04
CA GLY A 60 11.27 -1.85 -11.95
C GLY A 60 10.47 -0.54 -11.93
N ASN A 61 11.07 0.53 -12.48
CA ASN A 61 10.48 1.88 -12.53
C ASN A 61 10.09 2.46 -11.15
N GLY A 62 10.77 2.02 -10.08
CA GLY A 62 10.47 2.41 -8.70
C GLY A 62 9.20 1.79 -8.13
N ILE A 63 8.65 0.76 -8.78
CA ILE A 63 7.52 -0.03 -8.26
C ILE A 63 8.07 -1.23 -7.50
N PHE A 64 7.53 -1.41 -6.30
CA PHE A 64 7.83 -2.53 -5.42
C PHE A 64 6.58 -3.38 -5.22
N LYS A 65 6.82 -4.67 -5.00
CA LYS A 65 5.82 -5.65 -4.59
C LYS A 65 6.22 -6.22 -3.24
N THR A 66 5.36 -6.06 -2.26
CA THR A 66 5.53 -6.67 -0.94
C THR A 66 4.58 -7.86 -0.79
N VAL A 67 5.08 -8.99 -0.31
CA VAL A 67 4.29 -10.20 -0.04
C VAL A 67 4.50 -10.69 1.39
N PRO A 68 3.48 -11.25 2.06
CA PRO A 68 3.67 -11.90 3.34
C PRO A 68 4.55 -13.15 3.18
N ASN A 69 5.42 -13.41 4.15
CA ASN A 69 6.35 -14.54 4.14
C ASN A 69 5.65 -15.88 4.39
N ASP A 70 4.50 -15.85 5.06
CA ASP A 70 3.69 -17.04 5.37
C ASP A 70 2.19 -16.72 5.47
N GLU A 71 1.37 -17.78 5.47
CA GLU A 71 -0.09 -17.69 5.56
C GLU A 71 -0.55 -17.09 6.89
N LYS A 72 0.18 -17.34 7.98
CA LYS A 72 -0.13 -16.78 9.30
C LYS A 72 -0.04 -15.25 9.28
N THR A 73 0.97 -14.71 8.63
CA THR A 73 1.12 -13.28 8.39
C THR A 73 -0.03 -12.80 7.51
N SER A 74 -0.30 -13.46 6.39
CA SER A 74 -1.41 -13.09 5.52
C SER A 74 -2.73 -12.94 6.29
N GLU A 75 -3.12 -13.95 7.08
CA GLU A 75 -4.33 -13.95 7.90
C GLU A 75 -4.34 -12.83 8.95
N LYS A 76 -3.21 -12.58 9.63
CA LYS A 76 -3.07 -11.49 10.62
C LYS A 76 -3.39 -10.12 10.00
N TYR A 77 -3.05 -9.93 8.73
CA TYR A 77 -3.25 -8.68 7.99
C TYR A 77 -4.46 -8.75 7.05
N GLY A 78 -5.49 -9.52 7.41
CA GLY A 78 -6.76 -9.55 6.69
C GLY A 78 -6.64 -10.27 5.35
N ARG A 79 -5.94 -11.41 5.34
CA ARG A 79 -5.69 -12.25 4.15
C ARG A 79 -5.04 -11.48 3.00
N ILE A 80 -4.14 -10.55 3.34
CA ILE A 80 -3.40 -9.79 2.36
C ILE A 80 -2.59 -10.74 1.45
N GLN A 81 -2.68 -10.54 0.14
CA GLN A 81 -1.91 -11.32 -0.84
C GLN A 81 -0.62 -10.60 -1.21
N GLU A 82 -0.74 -9.32 -1.52
CA GLU A 82 0.38 -8.49 -1.96
C GLU A 82 0.05 -7.00 -1.82
N VAL A 83 1.10 -6.18 -1.72
CA VAL A 83 1.03 -4.72 -1.81
C VAL A 83 1.91 -4.27 -2.96
N PHE A 84 1.34 -3.54 -3.91
CA PHE A 84 2.12 -2.78 -4.88
C PHE A 84 2.30 -1.38 -4.37
N TRP A 85 3.52 -0.87 -4.36
CA TRP A 85 3.78 0.47 -3.88
C TRP A 85 4.91 1.17 -4.62
N LYS A 86 4.89 2.50 -4.52
CA LYS A 86 5.88 3.39 -5.10
C LYS A 86 6.01 4.64 -4.24
N GLU A 87 7.24 5.11 -4.09
CA GLU A 87 7.53 6.38 -3.44
C GLU A 87 7.64 7.51 -4.47
N ILE A 88 7.08 8.67 -4.13
CA ILE A 88 7.21 9.91 -4.89
C ILE A 88 7.60 11.05 -3.93
N ASP A 89 8.36 12.01 -4.45
CA ASP A 89 8.72 13.24 -3.74
C ASP A 89 7.46 14.08 -3.50
N LEU A 90 7.10 14.27 -2.22
CA LEU A 90 5.91 15.02 -1.83
C LEU A 90 6.01 16.51 -2.21
N LEU A 91 7.21 17.10 -2.20
CA LEU A 91 7.42 18.51 -2.52
C LEU A 91 7.22 18.82 -4.00
N SER A 92 7.32 17.80 -4.85
CA SER A 92 7.03 17.91 -6.28
C SER A 92 5.53 18.00 -6.60
N ILE A 93 4.66 17.72 -5.62
CA ILE A 93 3.21 17.64 -5.81
C ILE A 93 2.55 19.00 -5.58
N THR A 94 1.69 19.37 -6.52
CA THR A 94 0.93 20.61 -6.55
C THR A 94 -0.51 20.32 -6.94
N SER A 95 -1.41 21.28 -6.70
CA SER A 95 -2.80 21.17 -7.17
C SER A 95 -2.94 21.01 -8.69
N LYS A 96 -1.92 21.40 -9.46
CA LYS A 96 -1.93 21.33 -10.93
C LYS A 96 -1.53 19.96 -11.47
N ASN A 97 -0.65 19.22 -10.79
CA ASN A 97 -0.12 17.94 -11.27
C ASN A 97 -0.62 16.72 -10.47
N ILE A 98 -1.33 16.91 -9.35
CA ILE A 98 -1.79 15.81 -8.48
C ILE A 98 -2.56 14.72 -9.23
N ARG A 99 -3.34 15.06 -10.26
CA ARG A 99 -4.05 14.08 -11.08
C ARG A 99 -3.08 13.09 -11.73
N ASP A 100 -2.04 13.60 -12.37
CA ASP A 100 -1.09 12.78 -13.11
C ASP A 100 -0.04 12.15 -12.19
N ALA A 101 0.47 12.91 -11.23
CA ALA A 101 1.56 12.50 -10.36
C ALA A 101 1.11 11.54 -9.24
N VAL A 102 -0.18 11.54 -8.88
CA VAL A 102 -0.73 10.70 -7.80
C VAL A 102 -1.79 9.74 -8.36
N PHE A 103 -2.91 10.23 -8.86
CA PHE A 103 -4.04 9.35 -9.19
C PHE A 103 -3.79 8.45 -10.41
N HIS A 104 -3.21 8.98 -11.49
CA HIS A 104 -2.83 8.13 -12.63
C HIS A 104 -1.71 7.14 -12.28
N GLU A 105 -0.79 7.49 -11.38
CA GLU A 105 0.24 6.53 -10.91
C GLU A 105 -0.39 5.44 -10.02
N LEU A 106 -1.33 5.81 -9.15
CA LEU A 106 -2.08 4.88 -8.28
C LEU A 106 -2.92 3.88 -9.09
N GLU A 107 -3.48 4.30 -10.25
CA GLU A 107 -4.18 3.43 -11.19
C GLU A 107 -3.27 2.44 -11.93
N LYS A 108 -1.97 2.75 -12.05
CA LYS A 108 -0.98 1.89 -12.73
C LYS A 108 -0.36 0.83 -11.82
N LEU A 109 -0.43 1.02 -10.50
CA LEU A 109 -0.13 -0.02 -9.52
C LEU A 109 -1.14 -1.17 -9.68
#